data_AF-A0A3M2DSJ3-F1
#
_entry.id   AF-A0A3M2DSJ3-F1
#
_cell.length_a   1.000
_cell.length_b   1.000
_cell.length_c   1.000
_cell.angle_alpha   90.00
_cell.angle_beta   90.00
_cell.angle_gamma   90.00
#
_symmetry.space_group_name_H-M   'P 1'
#
loop_
_entity.id
_entity.type
_entity.pdbx_description
1 polymer ?
#
loop_
_entity_poly.entity_id
_entity_poly.type
_entity_poly.pdbx_seq_one_letter_code
_entity_poly.pdbx_strand_id
1 'polypeptide(L)'
;MALDSAVASGHLVDAVAAVCNVDLGAALANGHLSPGECAAARRRCATCAHAGECADWTSASARAEGPPPFCRNAGIIARARLP
;
A
#
# COMPACT_ATOMS: atom_id res chain seq x y z
N MET A 1 -0.19 18.52 18.65
CA MET A 1 -0.68 18.24 17.28
C MET A 1 -0.12 16.87 16.91
N ALA A 2 -0.91 15.81 17.04
CA ALA A 2 -0.49 14.43 16.83
C ALA A 2 -1.42 13.77 15.79
N LEU A 3 -1.40 14.31 14.57
CA LEU A 3 -2.20 13.82 13.45
C LEU A 3 -1.36 13.08 12.39
N ASP A 4 -0.03 13.01 12.55
CA ASP A 4 0.86 12.58 11.46
C ASP A 4 1.14 11.07 11.36
N SER A 5 1.10 10.31 12.46
CA SER A 5 1.51 8.88 12.41
C SER A 5 0.48 7.95 11.73
N ALA A 6 -0.81 8.25 11.86
CA ALA A 6 -1.88 7.46 11.23
C ALA A 6 -2.05 7.78 9.73
N VAL A 7 -1.83 9.04 9.34
CA VAL A 7 -1.83 9.45 7.93
C VAL A 7 -0.60 8.92 7.21
N ALA A 8 0.58 8.95 7.83
CA ALA A 8 1.82 8.41 7.26
C ALA A 8 1.68 6.94 6.86
N SER A 9 1.05 6.12 7.71
CA SER A 9 0.90 4.69 7.44
C SER A 9 -0.22 4.38 6.42
N GLY A 10 -1.20 5.28 6.26
CA GLY A 10 -2.16 5.23 5.17
C GLY A 10 -1.52 5.52 3.81
N HIS A 11 -0.50 6.37 3.77
CA HIS A 11 0.29 6.63 2.55
C HIS A 11 1.29 5.52 2.23
N LEU A 12 1.75 4.75 3.22
CA LEU A 12 2.69 3.65 2.98
C LEU A 12 2.13 2.57 2.04
N VAL A 13 0.83 2.24 2.12
CA VAL A 13 0.28 1.24 1.18
C VAL A 13 0.26 1.76 -0.26
N ASP A 14 0.00 3.05 -0.45
CA ASP A 14 0.06 3.69 -1.78
C ASP A 14 1.51 3.76 -2.28
N ALA A 15 2.49 4.03 -1.40
CA ALA A 15 3.91 4.01 -1.74
C ALA A 15 4.41 2.61 -2.12
N VAL A 16 4.02 1.56 -1.37
CA VAL A 16 4.36 0.18 -1.73
C VAL A 16 3.75 -0.20 -3.08
N ALA A 17 2.48 0.16 -3.32
CA ALA A 17 1.83 -0.06 -4.60
C ALA A 17 2.60 0.64 -5.75
N ALA A 18 2.99 1.90 -5.56
CA ALA A 18 3.76 2.65 -6.54
C ALA A 18 5.10 1.99 -6.89
N VAL A 19 5.89 1.55 -5.89
CA VAL A 19 7.14 0.78 -6.13
C VAL A 19 6.87 -0.51 -6.92
N CYS A 20 5.69 -1.12 -6.71
CA CYS A 20 5.24 -2.30 -7.44
C CYS A 20 4.65 -2.00 -8.82
N ASN A 21 4.66 -0.73 -9.27
CA ASN A 21 4.00 -0.26 -10.48
C ASN A 21 2.48 -0.54 -10.49
N VAL A 22 1.84 -0.27 -9.35
CA VAL A 22 0.40 -0.42 -9.12
C VAL A 22 -0.16 0.90 -8.59
N ASP A 23 -1.30 1.33 -9.15
CA ASP A 23 -2.04 2.50 -8.67
C ASP A 23 -3.38 2.07 -8.07
N LEU A 24 -3.49 2.16 -6.74
CA LEU A 24 -4.71 1.80 -6.01
C LEU A 24 -5.87 2.78 -6.27
N GLY A 25 -5.56 4.04 -6.59
CA GLY A 25 -6.54 5.04 -6.99
C GLY A 25 -7.13 4.72 -8.36
N ALA A 26 -6.29 4.36 -9.33
CA ALA A 26 -6.74 3.91 -10.65
C ALA A 26 -7.54 2.59 -10.55
N ALA A 27 -7.08 1.62 -9.74
CA ALA A 27 -7.82 0.38 -9.51
C ALA A 27 -9.20 0.64 -8.88
N LEU A 28 -9.30 1.61 -7.98
CA LEU A 28 -10.58 2.07 -7.41
C LEU A 28 -11.47 2.74 -8.47
N ALA A 29 -10.93 3.70 -9.22
CA ALA A 29 -11.66 4.45 -10.23
C ALA A 29 -12.21 3.55 -11.35
N ASN A 30 -11.47 2.49 -11.70
CA ASN A 30 -11.85 1.52 -12.70
C ASN A 30 -12.66 0.34 -12.14
N GLY A 31 -13.08 0.37 -10.87
CA GLY A 31 -13.91 -0.65 -10.25
C GLY A 31 -13.24 -2.00 -9.99
N HIS A 32 -11.92 -2.10 -10.13
CA HIS A 32 -11.14 -3.32 -9.82
C HIS A 32 -10.96 -3.53 -8.31
N LEU A 33 -10.96 -2.43 -7.56
CA LEU A 33 -11.09 -2.42 -6.11
C LEU A 33 -12.31 -1.59 -5.71
N SER A 34 -13.00 -2.04 -4.66
CA SER A 34 -14.05 -1.26 -4.03
C SER A 34 -13.49 -0.21 -3.04
N PRO A 35 -14.26 0.87 -2.73
CA PRO A 35 -13.87 1.81 -1.69
C PRO A 35 -13.62 1.13 -0.33
N GLY A 36 -14.41 0.11 -0.01
CA GLY A 36 -14.30 -0.67 1.23
C GLY A 36 -13.00 -1.47 1.30
N GLU A 37 -12.57 -2.09 0.19
CA GLU A 37 -11.29 -2.79 0.10
C GLU A 37 -10.11 -1.84 0.28
N CYS A 38 -10.13 -0.67 -0.37
CA CYS A 38 -9.09 0.36 -0.21
C CYS A 38 -9.02 0.89 1.23
N ALA A 39 -10.17 1.18 1.85
CA ALA A 39 -10.22 1.62 3.24
C ALA A 39 -9.69 0.53 4.20
N ALA A 40 -10.02 -0.73 3.95
CA ALA A 40 -9.50 -1.86 4.73
C ALA A 40 -7.98 -2.03 4.53
N ALA A 41 -7.45 -1.87 3.32
CA ALA A 41 -6.02 -1.93 3.04
C ALA A 41 -5.23 -0.88 3.82
N ARG A 42 -5.70 0.38 3.81
CA ARG A 42 -5.11 1.48 4.57
C ARG A 42 -5.14 1.21 6.08
N ARG A 43 -6.26 0.73 6.63
CA ARG A 43 -6.36 0.36 8.06
C ARG A 43 -5.41 -0.79 8.44
N ARG A 44 -5.29 -1.81 7.58
CA ARG A 44 -4.33 -2.92 7.79
C ARG A 44 -2.89 -2.43 7.79
N CYS A 45 -2.55 -1.48 6.91
CA CYS A 45 -1.23 -0.87 6.85
C CYS A 45 -0.96 -0.01 8.09
N ALA A 46 -1.92 0.82 8.49
CA ALA A 46 -1.83 1.70 9.65
C ALA A 46 -1.68 1.00 11.01
N THR A 47 -1.98 -0.29 11.06
CA THR A 47 -1.86 -1.13 12.26
C THR A 47 -0.79 -2.22 12.11
N CYS A 48 0.01 -2.17 11.04
CA CYS A 48 1.07 -3.15 10.80
C CYS A 48 2.28 -2.87 11.70
N ALA A 49 2.82 -3.92 12.34
CA ALA A 49 4.01 -3.80 13.19
C ALA A 49 5.30 -3.51 12.39
N HIS A 50 5.31 -3.75 11.08
CA HIS A 50 6.47 -3.57 10.20
C HIS A 50 6.48 -2.21 9.48
N ALA A 51 5.78 -1.19 9.98
CA ALA A 51 5.67 0.10 9.29
C ALA A 51 7.04 0.77 9.04
N GLY A 52 7.98 0.66 10.00
CA GLY A 52 9.36 1.17 9.84
C GLY A 52 10.13 0.44 8.74
N GLU A 53 10.19 -0.89 8.80
CA GLU A 53 10.81 -1.74 7.77
C GLU A 53 10.19 -1.51 6.38
N CYS A 54 8.88 -1.25 6.34
CA CYS A 54 8.16 -0.92 5.11
C CYS A 54 8.62 0.43 4.53
N ALA A 55 8.77 1.45 5.38
CA ALA A 55 9.23 2.78 4.96
C ALA A 55 10.67 2.73 4.42
N ASP A 56 11.56 2.00 5.10
CA ASP A 56 12.94 1.79 4.67
C ASP A 56 12.97 1.07 3.31
N TRP A 57 12.19 -0.01 3.18
CA TRP A 57 12.07 -0.75 1.92
C TRP A 57 11.57 0.14 0.78
N THR A 58 10.51 0.94 0.99
CA THR A 58 9.99 1.84 -0.06
C THR A 58 11.01 2.91 -0.45
N SER A 59 11.80 3.41 0.51
CA SER A 59 12.80 4.46 0.25
C SER A 59 14.02 3.91 -0.50
N ALA A 60 14.38 2.65 -0.25
CA ALA A 60 15.50 1.98 -0.93
C ALA A 60 15.13 1.40 -2.31
N SER A 61 13.85 1.25 -2.61
CA SER A 61 13.37 0.54 -3.81
C SER A 61 12.88 1.52 -4.88
N ALA A 62 13.57 1.59 -6.01
CA ALA A 62 13.08 2.34 -7.17
C ALA A 62 11.92 1.62 -7.88
N ARG A 63 11.98 0.29 -7.96
CA ARG A 63 10.96 -0.58 -8.57
C ARG A 63 11.07 -1.99 -8.00
N ALA A 64 9.94 -2.66 -7.83
CA ALA A 64 9.87 -4.07 -7.44
C ALA A 64 8.80 -4.83 -8.24
N GLU A 65 9.01 -6.12 -8.45
CA GLU A 65 8.00 -7.01 -9.07
C GLU A 65 6.85 -7.34 -8.12
N GLY A 66 7.04 -7.12 -6.83
CA GLY A 66 6.03 -7.35 -5.80
C GLY A 66 6.38 -6.63 -4.50
N PRO A 67 5.42 -6.57 -3.58
CA PRO A 67 5.61 -5.95 -2.28
C PRO A 67 6.59 -6.75 -1.42
N PRO A 68 7.13 -6.18 -0.33
CA PRO A 68 8.05 -6.90 0.53
C PRO A 68 7.36 -8.14 1.16
N PRO A 69 8.12 -9.17 1.56
CA PRO A 69 7.57 -10.43 2.07
C PRO A 69 6.63 -10.29 3.27
N PHE A 70 6.81 -9.24 4.07
CA PHE A 70 5.98 -8.93 5.24
C PHE A 70 4.73 -8.08 4.94
N CYS A 71 4.49 -7.71 3.68
CA CYS A 71 3.38 -6.84 3.32
C CYS A 71 2.01 -7.52 3.53
N ARG A 72 1.25 -7.06 4.53
CA ARG A 72 -0.12 -7.53 4.80
C ARG A 72 -1.12 -7.23 3.69
N ASN A 73 -0.77 -6.35 2.76
CA ASN A 73 -1.62 -5.96 1.62
C ASN A 73 -1.17 -6.61 0.30
N ALA A 74 -0.27 -7.59 0.32
CA ALA A 74 0.27 -8.20 -0.89
C ALA A 74 -0.82 -8.72 -1.84
N GLY A 75 -1.87 -9.35 -1.30
CA GLY A 75 -3.00 -9.82 -2.09
C GLY A 75 -3.81 -8.71 -2.76
N ILE A 76 -4.01 -7.56 -2.09
CA ILE A 76 -4.68 -6.40 -2.69
C ILE A 76 -3.82 -5.80 -3.79
N ILE A 77 -2.51 -5.66 -3.55
CA ILE A 77 -1.57 -5.11 -4.55
C ILE A 77 -1.53 -6.01 -5.80
N ALA A 78 -1.50 -7.33 -5.63
CA ALA A 78 -1.54 -8.27 -6.74
C ALA A 78 -2.86 -8.15 -7.55
N ARG A 79 -4.01 -8.02 -6.87
CA ARG A 79 -5.32 -7.84 -7.52
C ARG A 79 -5.49 -6.50 -8.21
N ALA A 80 -4.82 -5.46 -7.70
CA ALA A 80 -4.88 -4.11 -8.24
C ALA A 80 -3.97 -3.90 -9.46
N ARG A 81 -3.16 -4.91 -9.85
CA ARG A 81 -2.44 -4.90 -11.12
C ARG A 81 -3.46 -4.89 -12.25
N LEU A 82 -3.65 -3.73 -12.85
CA LEU A 82 -4.35 -3.60 -14.11
C LEU A 82 -3.48 -4.24 -15.21
N PRO A 83 -4.07 -5.00 -16.16
CA PRO A 83 -3.37 -5.42 -17.36
C PRO A 83 -2.98 -4.22 -18.25
#